data_AF-C5M188-F1
#
_entry.id   AF-C5M188-F1
#
_cell.length_a   1.000
_cell.length_b   1.000
_cell.length_c   1.000
_cell.angle_alpha   90.00
_cell.angle_beta   90.00
_cell.angle_gamma   90.00
#
_symmetry.space_group_name_H-M   'P 1'
#
loop_
_entity.id
_entity.type
_entity.pdbx_description
1 polymer ?
#
loop_
_entity_poly.entity_id
_entity_poly.type
_entity_poly.pdbx_seq_one_letter_code
_entity_poly.pdbx_strand_id
1 'polypeptide(L)'
;MDHTKVNELKGFIDTIKARPELLQLPELRFFKTYLESLGATIPEVEQSSSEATSSSEEEQMPRTHETHGDSSPKHPAPEEEEEEEEPPIVDPPKPDESIFNDPSDPERLEPESEPVLPSGPVDKDLNDDEMDQQAGLKQEAVEAMEDGDLEKALEKYTKAINIGGATALLFARRAAVLLKLRRPLAAMNDADAALKLNPDSGRAYRIRGVANRRLQRWEEAHSDLAAAQNIDFDEATEEIHRFVDEKWSKIAQLRRDYQNEVEQNDKLRKEREIKKRRTAAQKAYDAQKKAEGSTSSSAEGFPSGGMPGGMPGGMPDMGDPDLQAAFSNPKVMAAMQDMMQNPANMMKYMSDPEVGPLLQKLMSKMGGGMPGGFPGAPTH
;
A
#
# COMPACT_ATOMS: atom_id res chain seq x y z
N MET A 1 2.00 13.43 2.83
CA MET A 1 1.91 12.10 3.48
C MET A 1 0.74 11.37 2.85
N ASP A 2 0.90 10.09 2.57
CA ASP A 2 -0.16 9.22 2.08
C ASP A 2 -1.28 9.08 3.14
N HIS A 3 -2.53 9.34 2.76
CA HIS A 3 -3.68 9.32 3.66
C HIS A 3 -3.95 7.92 4.21
N THR A 4 -3.63 6.86 3.46
CA THR A 4 -3.81 5.48 3.89
C THR A 4 -2.88 5.15 5.06
N LYS A 5 -1.59 5.51 4.92
CA LYS A 5 -0.57 5.33 5.98
C LYS A 5 -0.90 6.10 7.25
N VAL A 6 -1.51 7.28 7.13
CA VAL A 6 -1.96 8.06 8.29
C VAL A 6 -3.11 7.37 9.02
N ASN A 7 -4.03 6.72 8.30
CA ASN A 7 -5.14 5.98 8.91
C ASN A 7 -4.68 4.69 9.58
N GLU A 8 -3.73 3.96 8.98
CA GLU A 8 -3.08 2.79 9.60
C GLU A 8 -2.38 3.17 10.91
N LEU A 9 -1.61 4.26 10.90
CA LEU A 9 -0.95 4.77 12.11
C LEU A 9 -1.96 5.14 13.20
N LYS A 10 -3.09 5.77 12.85
CA LYS A 10 -4.16 6.08 13.81
C LYS A 10 -4.74 4.81 14.43
N GLY A 11 -5.06 3.80 13.62
CA GLY A 11 -5.59 2.53 14.12
C GLY A 11 -4.60 1.80 15.05
N PHE A 12 -3.31 1.84 14.70
CA PHE A 12 -2.26 1.30 15.56
C PHE A 12 -2.17 2.04 16.90
N ILE A 13 -2.20 3.38 16.90
CA ILE A 13 -2.18 4.18 18.13
C ILE A 13 -3.37 3.85 19.03
N ASP A 14 -4.57 3.70 18.46
CA ASP A 14 -5.76 3.36 19.25
C ASP A 14 -5.68 1.94 19.82
N THR A 15 -5.02 1.01 19.13
CA THR A 15 -4.73 -0.34 19.65
C THR A 15 -3.78 -0.28 20.85
N ILE A 16 -2.71 0.53 20.78
CA ILE A 16 -1.77 0.72 21.89
C ILE A 16 -2.44 1.40 23.09
N LYS A 17 -3.36 2.34 22.87
CA LYS A 17 -4.15 2.95 23.97
C LYS A 17 -5.04 1.92 24.68
N ALA A 18 -5.62 0.99 23.93
CA ALA A 18 -6.46 -0.05 24.49
C ALA A 18 -5.65 -1.13 25.21
N ARG A 19 -4.42 -1.39 24.76
CA ARG A 19 -3.52 -2.44 25.28
C ARG A 19 -2.07 -1.94 25.40
N PRO A 20 -1.73 -1.16 26.44
CA PRO A 20 -0.39 -0.60 26.63
C PRO A 20 0.72 -1.65 26.78
N GLU A 21 0.38 -2.85 27.22
CA GLU A 21 1.28 -4.00 27.36
C GLU A 21 1.95 -4.43 26.04
N LEU A 22 1.32 -4.12 24.89
CA LEU A 22 1.90 -4.40 23.58
C LEU A 22 3.23 -3.65 23.36
N LEU A 23 3.44 -2.51 24.02
CA LEU A 23 4.70 -1.76 23.96
C LEU A 23 5.90 -2.53 24.56
N GLN A 24 5.65 -3.60 25.31
CA GLN A 24 6.70 -4.45 25.88
C GLN A 24 7.08 -5.61 24.95
N LEU A 25 6.37 -5.81 23.82
CA LEU A 25 6.72 -6.84 22.85
C LEU A 25 8.06 -6.51 22.16
N PRO A 26 8.94 -7.51 21.92
CA PRO A 26 10.23 -7.29 21.27
C PRO A 26 10.14 -6.58 19.91
N GLU A 27 9.08 -6.87 19.16
CA GLU A 27 8.80 -6.30 17.83
C GLU A 27 8.52 -4.79 17.86
N LEU A 28 8.03 -4.27 18.99
CA LEU A 28 7.68 -2.86 19.18
C LEU A 28 8.75 -2.06 19.94
N ARG A 29 9.93 -2.65 20.14
CA ARG A 29 11.05 -2.01 20.86
C ARG A 29 11.47 -0.68 20.24
N PHE A 30 11.51 -0.57 18.91
CA PHE A 30 11.87 0.68 18.23
C PHE A 30 10.87 1.81 18.55
N PHE A 31 9.58 1.47 18.64
CA PHE A 31 8.51 2.42 18.92
C PHE A 31 8.52 2.85 20.40
N LYS A 32 8.81 1.90 21.31
CA LYS A 32 9.09 2.20 22.72
C LYS A 32 10.22 3.21 22.87
N THR A 33 11.37 2.95 22.25
CA THR A 33 12.54 3.85 22.28
C THR A 33 12.23 5.22 21.67
N TYR A 34 11.43 5.27 20.61
CA TYR A 34 10.96 6.53 20.03
C TYR A 34 10.09 7.33 21.02
N LEU A 35 9.14 6.70 21.71
CA LEU A 35 8.30 7.35 22.71
C LEU A 35 9.13 7.86 23.91
N GLU A 36 10.09 7.06 24.38
CA GLU A 36 11.03 7.47 25.43
C GLU A 36 11.90 8.67 25.01
N SER A 37 12.32 8.74 23.74
CA SER A 37 13.06 9.89 23.20
C SER A 37 12.25 11.19 23.20
N LEU A 38 10.91 11.08 23.17
CA LEU A 38 9.97 12.19 23.28
C LEU A 38 9.59 12.50 24.74
N GLY A 39 10.17 11.79 25.71
CA GLY A 39 9.93 12.00 27.14
C GLY A 39 8.70 11.27 27.68
N ALA A 40 8.13 10.30 26.95
CA ALA A 40 7.03 9.49 27.46
C ALA A 40 7.52 8.48 28.52
N THR A 41 6.72 8.25 29.57
CA THR A 41 7.00 7.26 30.61
C THR A 41 6.03 6.09 30.48
N ILE A 42 6.54 4.89 30.24
CA ILE A 42 5.73 3.67 30.00
C ILE A 42 5.74 2.81 31.27
N PRO A 43 4.57 2.42 31.83
CA PRO A 43 4.51 1.55 33.01
C PRO A 43 5.12 0.16 32.75
N GLU A 44 5.94 -0.34 33.68
CA GLU A 44 6.39 -1.73 33.67
C GLU A 44 5.27 -2.64 34.20
N VAL A 45 4.93 -3.68 33.44
CA VAL A 45 3.99 -4.72 33.88
C VAL A 45 4.81 -5.77 34.62
N GLU A 46 4.50 -6.00 35.89
CA GLU A 46 5.15 -7.04 36.71
C GLU A 46 4.98 -8.42 36.05
N GLN A 47 6.09 -9.03 35.64
CA GLN A 47 6.12 -10.39 35.15
C GLN A 47 6.04 -11.35 36.34
N SER A 48 4.87 -11.95 36.59
CA SER A 48 4.79 -13.16 37.41
C SER A 48 5.29 -14.35 36.59
N SER A 49 6.47 -14.81 36.93
CA SER A 49 7.09 -16.05 36.46
C SER A 49 6.26 -17.28 36.83
N SER A 50 6.01 -18.18 35.86
CA SER A 50 6.08 -19.63 36.09
C SER A 50 6.16 -20.40 34.77
N GLU A 51 7.36 -20.83 34.42
CA GLU A 51 7.59 -22.04 33.60
C GLU A 51 7.21 -23.27 34.42
N ALA A 52 6.54 -24.25 33.80
CA ALA A 52 6.80 -25.70 33.95
C ALA A 52 5.76 -26.56 33.20
N THR A 53 6.22 -27.17 32.10
CA THR A 53 6.16 -28.61 31.76
C THR A 53 4.90 -29.48 32.02
N SER A 54 4.49 -30.15 30.92
CA SER A 54 4.26 -31.61 30.77
C SER A 54 2.94 -32.29 31.20
N SER A 55 2.44 -33.09 30.23
CA SER A 55 1.81 -34.42 30.31
C SER A 55 0.44 -34.64 30.96
N SER A 56 -0.51 -35.05 30.10
CA SER A 56 -1.36 -36.25 30.18
C SER A 56 -1.57 -36.95 31.52
N GLU A 57 -2.84 -37.09 31.92
CA GLU A 57 -3.55 -38.32 32.37
C GLU A 57 -4.98 -37.89 32.75
N GLU A 58 -6.01 -38.39 32.06
CA GLU A 58 -6.89 -39.46 32.58
C GLU A 58 -7.30 -39.26 34.05
N GLU A 59 -8.52 -38.76 34.28
CA GLU A 59 -9.30 -39.27 35.40
C GLU A 59 -10.80 -39.16 35.17
N GLN A 60 -11.46 -40.20 35.68
CA GLN A 60 -12.79 -40.68 35.38
C GLN A 60 -13.89 -39.90 36.11
N MET A 61 -15.09 -40.01 35.55
CA MET A 61 -16.37 -39.68 36.20
C MET A 61 -16.52 -40.36 37.57
N PRO A 62 -17.51 -39.91 38.37
CA PRO A 62 -18.68 -40.77 38.48
C PRO A 62 -20.04 -40.06 38.38
N ARG A 63 -20.98 -40.87 37.89
CA ARG A 63 -22.43 -40.73 37.77
C ARG A 63 -23.09 -40.24 39.07
N THR A 64 -24.23 -39.55 39.06
CA THR A 64 -25.58 -40.11 38.84
C THR A 64 -26.61 -38.99 39.00
N HIS A 65 -27.62 -38.91 38.12
CA HIS A 65 -29.02 -39.17 38.49
C HIS A 65 -29.93 -39.09 37.27
N GLU A 66 -30.63 -40.19 37.01
CA GLU A 66 -31.74 -40.28 36.08
C GLU A 66 -32.95 -39.52 36.63
N THR A 67 -33.68 -38.83 35.75
CA THR A 67 -35.16 -38.80 35.80
C THR A 67 -35.73 -38.74 34.38
N HIS A 68 -36.80 -39.53 34.22
CA HIS A 68 -37.73 -39.72 33.11
C HIS A 68 -37.97 -38.47 32.23
N GLY A 69 -38.11 -38.54 30.91
CA GLY A 69 -38.95 -39.46 30.14
C GLY A 69 -40.29 -38.77 29.84
N ASP A 70 -40.32 -37.95 28.79
CA ASP A 70 -41.57 -37.65 28.07
C ASP A 70 -41.28 -37.42 26.58
N SER A 71 -42.19 -37.94 25.77
CA SER A 71 -42.08 -38.21 24.35
C SER A 71 -43.21 -37.50 23.62
N SER A 72 -42.89 -36.61 22.68
CA SER A 72 -43.80 -36.19 21.60
C SER A 72 -43.07 -35.39 20.50
N PRO A 73 -43.62 -35.34 19.28
CA PRO A 73 -42.93 -35.79 18.08
C PRO A 73 -42.17 -34.71 17.29
N LYS A 74 -41.15 -35.18 16.56
CA LYS A 74 -40.43 -34.48 15.49
C LYS A 74 -41.39 -33.85 14.49
N HIS A 75 -41.38 -32.52 14.43
CA HIS A 75 -41.64 -31.80 13.19
C HIS A 75 -40.34 -31.82 12.35
N PRO A 76 -40.40 -32.06 11.03
CA PRO A 76 -39.25 -31.82 10.19
C PRO A 76 -38.97 -30.31 10.23
N ALA A 77 -37.80 -29.93 10.75
CA ALA A 77 -37.28 -28.58 10.56
C ALA A 77 -37.25 -28.30 9.05
N PRO A 78 -37.58 -27.08 8.61
CA PRO A 78 -37.33 -26.71 7.23
C PRO A 78 -35.86 -26.94 6.95
N GLU A 79 -35.55 -27.62 5.84
CA GLU A 79 -34.19 -27.80 5.35
C GLU A 79 -33.59 -26.40 5.19
N GLU A 80 -32.82 -25.97 6.19
CA GLU A 80 -31.94 -24.81 6.07
C GLU A 80 -30.94 -25.19 4.99
N GLU A 81 -31.05 -24.55 3.82
CA GLU A 81 -30.00 -24.61 2.81
C GLU A 81 -28.70 -24.18 3.50
N GLU A 82 -27.84 -25.15 3.84
CA GLU A 82 -26.51 -24.88 4.38
C GLU A 82 -25.77 -24.02 3.32
N GLU A 83 -25.71 -22.71 3.56
CA GLU A 83 -24.80 -21.85 2.81
C GLU A 83 -23.39 -22.34 3.11
N GLU A 84 -22.76 -23.05 2.18
CA GLU A 84 -21.34 -23.38 2.26
C GLU A 84 -20.56 -22.07 2.48
N GLU A 85 -20.06 -21.86 3.70
CA GLU A 85 -19.27 -20.67 4.02
C GLU A 85 -17.98 -20.68 3.20
N GLU A 86 -17.85 -19.73 2.26
CA GLU A 86 -16.64 -19.60 1.45
C GLU A 86 -15.42 -19.34 2.36
N PRO A 87 -14.28 -20.03 2.15
CA PRO A 87 -13.13 -19.98 3.06
C PRO A 87 -12.58 -18.55 3.17
N PRO A 88 -12.11 -18.09 4.35
CA PRO A 88 -11.69 -16.71 4.56
C PRO A 88 -10.54 -16.31 3.62
N ILE A 89 -10.63 -15.10 3.03
CA ILE A 89 -9.55 -14.53 2.21
C ILE A 89 -8.53 -13.90 3.15
N VAL A 90 -7.40 -14.58 3.34
CA VAL A 90 -6.27 -14.13 4.16
C VAL A 90 -5.22 -13.44 3.28
N ASP A 91 -4.60 -12.37 3.80
CA ASP A 91 -3.51 -11.73 3.07
C ASP A 91 -2.27 -12.63 3.10
N PRO A 92 -1.51 -12.70 2.00
CA PRO A 92 -0.26 -13.45 2.00
C PRO A 92 0.72 -12.89 3.03
N PRO A 93 1.59 -13.74 3.62
CA PRO A 93 2.68 -13.26 4.44
C PRO A 93 3.60 -12.37 3.60
N LYS A 94 4.19 -11.35 4.22
CA LYS A 94 5.19 -10.52 3.54
C LYS A 94 6.37 -11.39 3.09
N PRO A 95 6.89 -11.19 1.88
CA PRO A 95 8.03 -11.95 1.41
C PRO A 95 9.25 -11.68 2.29
N ASP A 96 9.99 -12.73 2.59
CA ASP A 96 11.30 -12.61 3.23
C ASP A 96 12.35 -12.24 2.18
N GLU A 97 12.71 -10.97 2.12
CA GLU A 97 13.76 -10.48 1.21
C GLU A 97 15.18 -10.80 1.71
N SER A 98 15.33 -11.24 2.96
CA SER A 98 16.65 -11.57 3.51
C SER A 98 17.27 -12.80 2.83
N ILE A 99 16.48 -13.60 2.11
CA ILE A 99 16.95 -14.71 1.27
C ILE A 99 17.93 -14.26 0.17
N PHE A 100 17.89 -12.98 -0.20
CA PHE A 100 18.80 -12.40 -1.20
C PHE A 100 20.09 -11.86 -0.58
N ASN A 101 20.17 -11.82 0.75
CA ASN A 101 21.40 -11.51 1.46
C ASN A 101 22.24 -12.78 1.56
N ASP A 102 23.37 -12.78 0.86
CA ASP A 102 24.29 -13.91 0.84
C ASP A 102 25.42 -13.66 1.85
N PRO A 103 25.43 -14.32 3.03
CA PRO A 103 26.51 -14.19 3.99
C PRO A 103 27.83 -14.80 3.51
N SER A 104 27.82 -15.61 2.45
CA SER A 104 29.02 -16.20 1.85
C SER A 104 29.68 -15.33 0.78
N ASP A 105 29.04 -14.22 0.38
CA ASP A 105 29.60 -13.26 -0.57
C ASP A 105 30.86 -12.59 0.02
N PRO A 106 32.06 -12.79 -0.56
CA PRO A 106 33.32 -12.28 -0.02
C PRO A 106 33.42 -10.74 -0.02
N GLU A 107 32.62 -10.07 -0.84
CA GLU A 107 32.55 -8.61 -0.90
C GLU A 107 31.49 -8.04 0.05
N ARG A 108 30.66 -8.87 0.67
CA ARG A 108 29.74 -8.43 1.72
C ARG A 108 30.53 -7.82 2.87
N LEU A 109 30.01 -6.70 3.36
CA LEU A 109 30.48 -5.99 4.53
C LEU A 109 29.36 -5.86 5.52
N GLU A 110 29.70 -6.00 6.79
CA GLU A 110 28.82 -5.59 7.87
C GLU A 110 28.88 -4.07 8.01
N PRO A 111 27.77 -3.43 8.41
CA PRO A 111 27.75 -2.00 8.72
C PRO A 111 28.79 -1.68 9.80
N GLU A 112 29.68 -0.73 9.54
CA GLU A 112 30.67 -0.34 10.54
C GLU A 112 30.04 0.34 11.76
N SER A 113 30.63 0.13 12.94
CA SER A 113 30.27 0.81 14.19
C SER A 113 31.12 2.05 14.47
N GLU A 114 32.12 2.32 13.63
CA GLU A 114 33.01 3.47 13.77
C GLU A 114 32.28 4.80 13.59
N PRO A 115 32.75 5.87 14.26
CA PRO A 115 32.14 7.18 14.14
C PRO A 115 32.22 7.70 12.70
N VAL A 116 31.19 8.45 12.31
CA VAL A 116 31.15 9.18 11.05
C VAL A 116 32.30 10.18 11.00
N LEU A 117 33.00 10.22 9.87
CA LEU A 117 34.10 11.16 9.68
C LEU A 117 33.59 12.59 9.49
N PRO A 118 34.36 13.60 9.93
CA PRO A 118 33.91 14.99 9.84
C PRO A 118 33.78 15.42 8.38
N SER A 119 32.73 16.17 8.07
CA SER A 119 32.53 16.81 6.77
C SER A 119 33.23 18.16 6.63
N GLY A 120 33.85 18.67 7.71
CA GLY A 120 34.47 19.99 7.76
C GLY A 120 33.47 21.14 7.55
N PRO A 121 33.93 22.40 7.60
CA PRO A 121 33.09 23.55 7.29
C PRO A 121 32.93 23.70 5.76
N VAL A 122 31.81 23.21 5.23
CA VAL A 122 31.55 23.12 3.79
C VAL A 122 31.51 24.50 3.11
N ASP A 123 30.87 25.49 3.74
CA ASP A 123 30.66 26.84 3.18
C ASP A 123 31.75 27.86 3.57
N LYS A 124 32.95 27.39 3.92
CA LYS A 124 34.05 28.26 4.31
C LYS A 124 34.77 28.79 3.07
N ASP A 125 34.84 30.12 2.96
CA ASP A 125 35.75 30.80 2.06
C ASP A 125 37.19 30.64 2.56
N LEU A 126 38.06 30.04 1.74
CA LEU A 126 39.46 29.84 2.05
C LEU A 126 40.28 31.08 1.65
N ASN A 127 41.28 31.43 2.45
CA ASN A 127 42.33 32.36 2.01
C ASN A 127 43.43 31.62 1.22
N ASP A 128 44.35 32.35 0.59
CA ASP A 128 45.41 31.79 -0.25
C ASP A 128 46.25 30.73 0.50
N ASP A 129 46.64 30.99 1.75
CA ASP A 129 47.44 30.05 2.56
C ASP A 129 46.65 28.76 2.86
N GLU A 130 45.35 28.86 3.15
CA GLU A 130 44.48 27.72 3.40
C GLU A 130 44.21 26.90 2.13
N MET A 131 44.08 27.58 0.97
CA MET A 131 43.96 26.91 -0.32
C MET A 131 45.22 26.12 -0.65
N ASP A 132 46.40 26.70 -0.44
CA ASP A 132 47.69 26.04 -0.66
C ASP A 132 47.89 24.85 0.30
N GLN A 133 47.53 25.01 1.58
CA GLN A 133 47.56 23.90 2.54
C GLN A 133 46.62 22.77 2.15
N GLN A 134 45.39 23.10 1.73
CA GLN A 134 44.44 22.08 1.28
C GLN A 134 44.94 21.38 0.02
N ALA A 135 45.51 22.12 -0.95
CA ALA A 135 46.08 21.55 -2.15
C ALA A 135 47.25 20.60 -1.85
N GLY A 136 48.15 20.99 -0.93
CA GLY A 136 49.24 20.14 -0.45
C GLY A 136 48.74 18.85 0.18
N LEU A 137 47.77 18.92 1.10
CA LEU A 137 47.18 17.72 1.71
C LEU A 137 46.47 16.82 0.70
N LYS A 138 45.81 17.39 -0.31
CA LYS A 138 45.20 16.63 -1.41
C LYS A 138 46.26 15.89 -2.22
N GLN A 139 47.38 16.54 -2.50
CA GLN A 139 48.49 15.94 -3.23
C GLN A 139 49.13 14.81 -2.43
N GLU A 140 49.42 15.02 -1.15
CA GLU A 140 49.93 13.98 -0.24
C GLU A 140 48.98 12.79 -0.11
N ALA A 141 47.66 13.03 -0.16
CA ALA A 141 46.66 11.96 -0.14
C ALA A 141 46.65 11.13 -1.43
N VAL A 142 46.92 11.77 -2.59
CA VAL A 142 47.04 11.08 -3.88
C VAL A 142 48.31 10.25 -3.91
N GLU A 143 49.44 10.80 -3.45
CA GLU A 143 50.71 10.08 -3.36
C GLU A 143 50.59 8.86 -2.42
N ALA A 144 49.97 9.03 -1.24
CA ALA A 144 49.70 7.91 -0.35
C ALA A 144 48.82 6.82 -1.00
N MET A 145 47.86 7.19 -1.87
CA MET A 145 47.06 6.23 -2.62
C MET A 145 47.87 5.47 -3.68
N GLU A 146 48.85 6.13 -4.30
CA GLU A 146 49.78 5.52 -5.27
C GLU A 146 50.76 4.57 -4.57
N ASP A 147 51.21 4.92 -3.36
CA ASP A 147 52.04 4.09 -2.49
C ASP A 147 51.27 2.91 -1.86
N GLY A 148 49.93 2.92 -1.95
CA GLY A 148 49.04 1.92 -1.35
C GLY A 148 48.77 2.11 0.15
N ASP A 149 49.21 3.23 0.73
CA ASP A 149 48.97 3.60 2.13
C ASP A 149 47.59 4.27 2.27
N LEU A 150 46.57 3.44 2.43
CA LEU A 150 45.17 3.85 2.47
C LEU A 150 44.82 4.65 3.74
N GLU A 151 45.40 4.28 4.88
CA GLU A 151 45.21 4.98 6.16
C GLU A 151 45.77 6.39 6.11
N LYS A 152 46.99 6.56 5.57
CA LYS A 152 47.58 7.89 5.38
C LYS A 152 46.77 8.70 4.37
N ALA A 153 46.32 8.10 3.26
CA ALA A 153 45.45 8.78 2.31
C ALA A 153 44.16 9.28 2.97
N LEU A 154 43.53 8.45 3.80
CA LEU A 154 42.32 8.82 4.55
C LEU A 154 42.58 9.98 5.51
N GLU A 155 43.70 9.93 6.24
CA GLU A 155 44.10 11.00 7.16
C GLU A 155 44.28 12.33 6.42
N LYS A 156 45.01 12.32 5.29
CA LYS A 156 45.31 13.52 4.51
C LYS A 156 44.07 14.11 3.86
N TYR A 157 43.18 13.28 3.29
CA TYR A 157 41.88 13.76 2.80
C TYR A 157 41.02 14.34 3.92
N THR A 158 41.01 13.72 5.10
CA THR A 158 40.25 14.22 6.25
C THR A 158 40.77 15.57 6.72
N LYS A 159 42.09 15.75 6.80
CA LYS A 159 42.71 17.05 7.10
C LYS A 159 42.36 18.09 6.05
N ALA A 160 42.41 17.75 4.76
CA ALA A 160 42.05 18.66 3.67
C ALA A 160 40.58 19.11 3.78
N ILE A 161 39.67 18.19 4.10
CA ILE A 161 38.24 18.49 4.31
C ILE A 161 38.03 19.40 5.52
N ASN A 162 38.76 19.17 6.62
CA ASN A 162 38.65 19.96 7.84
C ASN A 162 39.14 21.40 7.69
N ILE A 163 40.01 21.70 6.71
CA ILE A 163 40.37 23.08 6.38
C ILE A 163 39.14 23.90 5.97
N GLY A 164 38.17 23.26 5.28
CA GLY A 164 36.92 23.86 4.81
C GLY A 164 36.81 23.96 3.29
N GLY A 165 35.65 24.41 2.78
CA GLY A 165 35.46 24.60 1.33
C GLY A 165 35.58 23.30 0.51
N ALA A 166 35.26 22.16 1.13
CA ALA A 166 35.43 20.86 0.53
C ALA A 166 34.51 20.67 -0.69
N THR A 167 35.10 20.44 -1.85
CA THR A 167 34.36 20.20 -3.10
C THR A 167 33.76 18.78 -3.15
N ALA A 168 32.74 18.59 -4.01
CA ALA A 168 32.18 17.26 -4.28
C ALA A 168 33.24 16.22 -4.66
N LEU A 169 34.26 16.63 -5.44
CA LEU A 169 35.37 15.75 -5.82
C LEU A 169 36.21 15.33 -4.61
N LEU A 170 36.42 16.22 -3.63
CA LEU A 170 37.21 15.91 -2.45
C LEU A 170 36.51 14.86 -1.57
N PHE A 171 35.21 15.00 -1.35
CA PHE A 171 34.40 13.97 -0.69
C PHE A 171 34.40 12.66 -1.46
N ALA A 172 34.18 12.68 -2.78
CA ALA A 172 34.21 11.47 -3.61
C ALA A 172 35.59 10.78 -3.61
N ARG A 173 36.70 11.53 -3.44
CA ARG A 173 38.04 10.94 -3.28
C ARG A 173 38.18 10.24 -1.93
N ARG A 174 37.80 10.87 -0.82
CA ARG A 174 37.82 10.24 0.52
C ARG A 174 36.92 9.01 0.58
N ALA A 175 35.72 9.09 0.02
CA ALA A 175 34.77 7.98 -0.07
C ALA A 175 35.35 6.78 -0.82
N ALA A 176 36.11 7.00 -1.90
CA ALA A 176 36.78 5.92 -2.61
C ALA A 176 37.87 5.23 -1.76
N VAL A 177 38.60 5.98 -0.93
CA VAL A 177 39.55 5.40 0.04
C VAL A 177 38.82 4.57 1.08
N LEU A 178 37.70 5.09 1.61
CA LEU A 178 36.86 4.40 2.60
C LEU A 178 36.32 3.07 2.07
N LEU A 179 35.91 3.02 0.80
CA LEU A 179 35.59 1.73 0.16
C LEU A 179 36.79 0.79 0.16
N LYS A 180 37.99 1.23 -0.22
CA LYS A 180 39.17 0.34 -0.18
C LYS A 180 39.48 -0.15 1.24
N LEU A 181 39.21 0.67 2.26
CA LEU A 181 39.33 0.35 3.68
C LEU A 181 38.15 -0.47 4.25
N ARG A 182 37.23 -0.97 3.40
CA ARG A 182 36.04 -1.74 3.80
C ARG A 182 35.13 -0.98 4.80
N ARG A 183 34.97 0.34 4.62
CA ARG A 183 34.08 1.22 5.42
C ARG A 183 32.92 1.80 4.58
N PRO A 184 31.89 0.98 4.29
CA PRO A 184 30.84 1.35 3.34
C PRO A 184 29.91 2.47 3.83
N LEU A 185 29.50 2.51 5.11
CA LEU A 185 28.60 3.57 5.60
C LEU A 185 29.29 4.95 5.60
N ALA A 186 30.57 5.01 5.99
CA ALA A 186 31.37 6.22 5.93
C ALA A 186 31.54 6.69 4.48
N ALA A 187 31.76 5.75 3.55
CA ALA A 187 31.81 6.06 2.12
C ALA A 187 30.47 6.61 1.59
N MET A 188 29.32 6.05 2.05
CA MET A 188 27.99 6.56 1.70
C MET A 188 27.80 7.99 2.19
N ASN A 189 28.20 8.30 3.43
CA ASN A 189 28.08 9.66 3.99
C ASN A 189 28.85 10.69 3.17
N ASP A 190 30.07 10.35 2.74
CA ASP A 190 30.85 11.22 1.86
C ASP A 190 30.26 11.32 0.45
N ALA A 191 29.72 10.22 -0.09
CA ALA A 191 29.03 10.25 -1.37
C ALA A 191 27.77 11.13 -1.31
N ASP A 192 27.01 11.07 -0.22
CA ASP A 192 25.86 11.95 0.01
C ASP A 192 26.28 13.41 0.14
N ALA A 193 27.37 13.71 0.84
CA ALA A 193 27.94 15.06 0.89
C ALA A 193 28.37 15.55 -0.50
N ALA A 194 28.99 14.68 -1.31
CA ALA A 194 29.35 14.98 -2.67
C ALA A 194 28.12 15.26 -3.56
N LEU A 195 27.06 14.45 -3.45
CA LEU A 195 25.82 14.60 -4.22
C LEU A 195 25.01 15.84 -3.81
N LYS A 196 25.08 16.25 -2.53
CA LYS A 196 24.50 17.53 -2.09
C LYS A 196 25.17 18.73 -2.76
N LEU A 197 26.48 18.65 -2.99
CA LEU A 197 27.26 19.71 -3.64
C LEU A 197 27.20 19.64 -5.16
N ASN A 198 27.16 18.44 -5.72
CA ASN A 198 27.02 18.20 -7.15
C ASN A 198 26.09 17.00 -7.41
N PRO A 199 24.80 17.26 -7.64
CA PRO A 199 23.81 16.20 -7.92
C PRO A 199 24.09 15.39 -9.20
N ASP A 200 24.89 15.93 -10.13
CA ASP A 200 25.24 15.30 -11.41
C ASP A 200 26.59 14.57 -11.34
N SER A 201 27.05 14.19 -10.15
CA SER A 201 28.31 13.47 -9.98
C SER A 201 28.13 11.95 -10.18
N GLY A 202 28.35 11.47 -11.41
CA GLY A 202 28.34 10.02 -11.72
C GLY A 202 29.30 9.23 -10.82
N ARG A 203 30.47 9.79 -10.49
CA ARG A 203 31.42 9.20 -9.54
C ARG A 203 30.86 9.05 -8.13
N ALA A 204 30.10 10.02 -7.62
CA ALA A 204 29.52 9.96 -6.29
C ALA A 204 28.40 8.91 -6.23
N TYR A 205 27.53 8.86 -7.24
CA TYR A 205 26.55 7.79 -7.39
C TYR A 205 27.20 6.41 -7.43
N ARG A 206 28.25 6.24 -8.24
CA ARG A 206 29.00 4.98 -8.30
C ARG A 206 29.49 4.54 -6.91
N ILE A 207 30.10 5.45 -6.16
CA ILE A 207 30.64 5.13 -4.83
C ILE A 207 29.53 4.72 -3.87
N ARG A 208 28.40 5.44 -3.85
CA ARG A 208 27.25 5.10 -3.01
C ARG A 208 26.62 3.76 -3.42
N GLY A 209 26.50 3.51 -4.72
CA GLY A 209 26.03 2.25 -5.27
C GLY A 209 26.92 1.05 -4.92
N VAL A 210 28.24 1.20 -5.01
CA VAL A 210 29.20 0.16 -4.59
C VAL A 210 29.15 -0.06 -3.07
N ALA A 211 29.00 1.00 -2.27
CA ALA A 211 28.82 0.85 -0.82
C ALA A 211 27.53 0.07 -0.49
N ASN A 212 26.42 0.41 -1.13
CA ASN A 212 25.14 -0.30 -1.00
C ASN A 212 25.26 -1.76 -1.45
N ARG A 213 25.96 -2.06 -2.56
CA ARG A 213 26.24 -3.45 -3.00
C ARG A 213 26.98 -4.27 -1.95
N ARG A 214 27.93 -3.65 -1.24
CA ARG A 214 28.68 -4.33 -0.17
C ARG A 214 27.85 -4.55 1.08
N LEU A 215 26.88 -3.68 1.34
CA LEU A 215 25.88 -3.85 2.39
C LEU A 215 24.68 -4.71 1.93
N GLN A 216 24.70 -5.25 0.70
CA GLN A 216 23.61 -6.01 0.09
C GLN A 216 22.26 -5.28 0.06
N ARG A 217 22.31 -3.94 0.00
CA ARG A 217 21.17 -3.05 -0.25
C ARG A 217 20.93 -2.95 -1.75
N TRP A 218 20.34 -4.01 -2.30
CA TRP A 218 20.30 -4.25 -3.75
C TRP A 218 19.50 -3.20 -4.53
N GLU A 219 18.39 -2.71 -3.97
CA GLU A 219 17.55 -1.69 -4.60
C GLU A 219 18.29 -0.35 -4.72
N GLU A 220 18.85 0.13 -3.61
CA GLU A 220 19.60 1.38 -3.55
C GLU A 220 20.88 1.28 -4.40
N ALA A 221 21.56 0.13 -4.36
CA ALA A 221 22.72 -0.12 -5.23
C ALA A 221 22.34 -0.08 -6.71
N HIS A 222 21.23 -0.71 -7.12
CA HIS A 222 20.78 -0.71 -8.51
C HIS A 222 20.47 0.71 -8.97
N SER A 223 19.72 1.48 -8.16
CA SER A 223 19.34 2.85 -8.50
C SER A 223 20.56 3.76 -8.65
N ASP A 224 21.52 3.67 -7.74
CA ASP A 224 22.74 4.49 -7.77
C ASP A 224 23.65 4.12 -8.93
N LEU A 225 23.87 2.83 -9.19
CA LEU A 225 24.71 2.38 -10.30
C LEU A 225 24.08 2.72 -11.66
N ALA A 226 22.77 2.59 -11.80
CA ALA A 226 22.05 3.04 -12.99
C ALA A 226 22.19 4.56 -13.21
N ALA A 227 22.05 5.36 -12.14
CA ALA A 227 22.27 6.81 -12.21
C ALA A 227 23.70 7.15 -12.63
N ALA A 228 24.70 6.45 -12.08
CA ALA A 228 26.10 6.61 -12.47
C ALA A 228 26.32 6.33 -13.97
N GLN A 229 25.82 5.20 -14.48
CA GLN A 229 25.95 4.80 -15.89
C GLN A 229 25.28 5.79 -16.85
N ASN A 230 24.15 6.37 -16.45
CA ASN A 230 23.45 7.36 -17.25
C ASN A 230 24.20 8.69 -17.35
N ILE A 231 25.01 9.04 -16.34
CA ILE A 231 25.77 10.29 -16.31
C ILE A 231 27.13 10.13 -16.99
N ASP A 232 27.90 9.11 -16.60
CA ASP A 232 29.24 8.85 -17.11
C ASP A 232 29.44 7.34 -17.21
N PHE A 233 29.31 6.82 -18.43
CA PHE A 233 29.40 5.39 -18.69
C PHE A 233 30.81 4.86 -18.40
N ASP A 234 30.88 3.80 -17.60
CA ASP A 234 32.13 3.16 -17.17
C ASP A 234 31.98 1.65 -17.18
N GLU A 235 32.78 0.95 -17.98
CA GLU A 235 32.67 -0.50 -18.19
C GLU A 235 32.85 -1.30 -16.88
N ALA A 236 33.78 -0.86 -16.02
CA ALA A 236 33.98 -1.47 -14.70
C ALA A 236 32.75 -1.31 -13.79
N THR A 237 32.05 -0.18 -13.90
CA THR A 237 30.81 0.07 -13.14
C THR A 237 29.65 -0.77 -13.68
N GLU A 238 29.65 -1.05 -14.99
CA GLU A 238 28.58 -1.79 -15.66
C GLU A 238 28.61 -3.26 -15.24
N GLU A 239 29.79 -3.84 -15.06
CA GLU A 239 29.93 -5.20 -14.51
C GLU A 239 29.31 -5.33 -13.11
N ILE A 240 29.60 -4.35 -12.23
CA ILE A 240 29.02 -4.28 -10.89
C ILE A 240 27.50 -4.09 -10.99
N HIS A 241 27.03 -3.21 -11.89
CA HIS A 241 25.62 -2.93 -12.08
C HIS A 241 24.85 -4.17 -12.54
N ARG A 242 25.37 -4.95 -13.49
CA ARG A 242 24.73 -6.21 -13.93
C ARG A 242 24.55 -7.21 -12.80
N PHE A 243 25.57 -7.39 -11.96
CA PHE A 243 25.47 -8.28 -10.80
C PHE A 243 24.37 -7.81 -9.83
N VAL A 244 24.34 -6.51 -9.55
CA VAL A 244 23.33 -5.91 -8.67
C VAL A 244 21.93 -5.98 -9.30
N ASP A 245 21.81 -5.77 -10.61
CA ASP A 245 20.56 -5.83 -11.36
C ASP A 245 19.95 -7.24 -11.34
N GLU A 246 20.77 -8.29 -11.42
CA GLU A 246 20.27 -9.67 -11.28
C GLU A 246 19.65 -9.92 -9.90
N LYS A 247 20.29 -9.41 -8.83
CA LYS A 247 19.78 -9.54 -7.46
C LYS A 247 18.53 -8.70 -7.26
N TRP A 248 18.55 -7.44 -7.68
CA TRP A 248 17.42 -6.53 -7.58
C TRP A 248 16.22 -7.03 -8.39
N SER A 249 16.42 -7.55 -9.60
CA SER A 249 15.33 -8.08 -10.45
C SER A 249 14.54 -9.19 -9.76
N LYS A 250 15.21 -10.07 -8.99
CA LYS A 250 14.55 -11.13 -8.23
C LYS A 250 13.75 -10.57 -7.05
N ILE A 251 14.29 -9.59 -6.33
CA ILE A 251 13.58 -8.89 -5.24
C ILE A 251 12.36 -8.14 -5.79
N ALA A 252 12.56 -7.39 -6.88
CA ALA A 252 11.50 -6.64 -7.54
C ALA A 252 10.38 -7.57 -8.04
N GLN A 253 10.73 -8.75 -8.58
CA GLN A 253 9.75 -9.74 -8.97
C GLN A 253 8.97 -10.28 -7.76
N LEU A 254 9.66 -10.65 -6.68
CA LEU A 254 9.02 -11.14 -5.46
C LEU A 254 8.04 -10.09 -4.86
N ARG A 255 8.44 -8.82 -4.84
CA ARG A 255 7.57 -7.71 -4.40
C ARG A 255 6.35 -7.52 -5.30
N ARG A 256 6.51 -7.64 -6.63
CA ARG A 256 5.40 -7.56 -7.59
C ARG A 256 4.41 -8.71 -7.38
N ASP A 257 4.90 -9.93 -7.21
CA ASP A 257 4.04 -11.10 -7.03
C ASP A 257 3.23 -10.99 -5.73
N TYR A 258 3.87 -10.55 -4.64
CA TYR A 258 3.19 -10.22 -3.39
C TYR A 258 2.10 -9.14 -3.58
N GLN A 259 2.43 -8.05 -4.26
CA GLN A 259 1.48 -6.95 -4.51
C GLN A 259 0.28 -7.41 -5.35
N ASN A 260 0.52 -8.24 -6.37
CA ASN A 260 -0.53 -8.80 -7.22
C ASN A 260 -1.47 -9.70 -6.43
N GLU A 261 -0.95 -10.53 -5.52
CA GLU A 261 -1.75 -11.41 -4.68
C GLU A 261 -2.61 -10.62 -3.69
N VAL A 262 -2.04 -9.60 -3.05
CA VAL A 262 -2.80 -8.67 -2.19
C VAL A 262 -3.93 -8.00 -2.98
N GLU A 263 -3.66 -7.51 -4.18
CA GLU A 263 -4.67 -6.86 -5.02
C GLU A 263 -5.77 -7.84 -5.48
N GLN A 264 -5.41 -9.09 -5.80
CA GLN A 264 -6.38 -10.14 -6.12
C GLN A 264 -7.28 -10.46 -4.94
N ASN A 265 -6.72 -10.59 -3.74
CA ASN A 265 -7.47 -10.82 -2.51
C ASN A 265 -8.44 -9.68 -2.20
N ASP A 266 -8.03 -8.43 -2.41
CA ASP A 266 -8.90 -7.27 -2.26
C ASP A 266 -10.04 -7.24 -3.28
N LYS A 267 -9.79 -7.66 -4.53
CA LYS A 267 -10.83 -7.83 -5.56
C LYS A 267 -11.81 -8.93 -5.16
N LEU A 268 -11.32 -10.09 -4.74
CA LEU A 268 -12.15 -11.21 -4.29
C LEU A 268 -13.02 -10.84 -3.08
N ARG A 269 -12.49 -10.08 -2.11
CA ARG A 269 -13.27 -9.58 -0.96
C ARG A 269 -14.44 -8.71 -1.42
N LYS A 270 -14.19 -7.77 -2.34
CA LYS A 270 -15.23 -6.90 -2.91
C LYS A 270 -16.27 -7.69 -3.70
N GLU A 271 -15.84 -8.66 -4.50
CA GLU A 271 -16.73 -9.53 -5.26
C GLU A 271 -17.63 -10.37 -4.34
N ARG A 272 -17.06 -10.95 -3.28
CA ARG A 272 -17.83 -11.68 -2.26
C ARG A 272 -18.83 -10.79 -1.53
N GLU A 273 -18.44 -9.56 -1.20
CA GLU A 273 -19.35 -8.61 -0.55
C GLU A 273 -20.53 -8.24 -1.48
N ILE A 274 -20.24 -7.97 -2.77
CA ILE A 274 -21.26 -7.69 -3.78
C ILE A 274 -22.18 -8.91 -3.96
N LYS A 275 -21.60 -10.11 -4.06
CA LYS A 275 -22.35 -11.37 -4.18
C LYS A 275 -23.27 -11.55 -2.97
N LYS A 276 -22.76 -11.37 -1.75
CA LYS A 276 -23.53 -11.46 -0.50
C LYS A 276 -24.66 -10.44 -0.43
N ARG A 277 -24.43 -9.19 -0.86
CA ARG A 277 -25.48 -8.16 -0.95
C ARG A 277 -26.55 -8.52 -1.96
N ARG A 278 -26.15 -9.04 -3.13
CA ARG A 278 -27.07 -9.45 -4.20
C ARG A 278 -27.92 -10.64 -3.77
N THR A 279 -27.34 -11.66 -3.14
CA THR A 279 -28.08 -12.82 -2.63
C THR A 279 -29.02 -12.43 -1.51
N ALA A 280 -28.60 -11.58 -0.56
CA ALA A 280 -29.47 -11.07 0.50
C ALA A 280 -30.64 -10.25 -0.05
N ALA A 281 -30.41 -9.37 -1.03
CA ALA A 281 -31.46 -8.60 -1.69
C ALA A 281 -32.46 -9.50 -2.43
N GLN A 282 -31.97 -10.51 -3.15
CA GLN A 282 -32.82 -11.48 -3.85
C GLN A 282 -33.68 -12.28 -2.86
N LYS A 283 -33.08 -12.80 -1.78
CA LYS A 283 -33.80 -13.52 -0.71
C LYS A 283 -34.88 -12.63 -0.06
N ALA A 284 -34.57 -11.36 0.21
CA ALA A 284 -35.53 -10.40 0.78
C ALA A 284 -36.71 -10.12 -0.17
N TYR A 285 -36.45 -9.95 -1.47
CA TYR A 285 -37.49 -9.77 -2.48
C TYR A 285 -38.41 -10.99 -2.59
N ASP A 286 -37.84 -12.20 -2.64
CA ASP A 286 -38.62 -13.43 -2.74
C ASP A 286 -39.47 -13.69 -1.48
N ALA A 287 -38.97 -13.30 -0.30
CA ALA A 287 -39.71 -13.35 0.95
C ALA A 287 -40.91 -12.38 0.96
N GLN A 288 -40.73 -11.14 0.49
CA GLN A 288 -41.83 -10.16 0.35
C GLN A 288 -42.91 -10.68 -0.61
N LYS A 289 -42.51 -11.19 -1.78
CA LYS A 289 -43.44 -11.74 -2.77
C LYS A 289 -44.26 -12.92 -2.21
N LYS A 290 -43.64 -13.81 -1.42
CA LYS A 290 -44.35 -14.91 -0.75
C LYS A 290 -45.34 -14.40 0.31
N ALA A 291 -44.99 -13.35 1.06
CA ALA A 291 -45.88 -12.75 2.05
C ALA A 291 -47.13 -12.11 1.40
N GLU A 292 -46.97 -11.41 0.28
CA GLU A 292 -48.08 -10.80 -0.46
C GLU A 292 -48.98 -11.84 -1.17
N GLY A 293 -48.40 -12.96 -1.62
CA GLY A 293 -49.16 -14.08 -2.20
C GLY A 293 -50.07 -14.79 -1.18
N SER A 294 -49.74 -14.73 0.12
CA SER A 294 -50.52 -15.36 1.20
C SER A 294 -51.71 -14.51 1.69
N THR A 295 -51.86 -13.26 1.23
CA THR A 295 -52.95 -12.36 1.66
C THR A 295 -54.16 -12.32 0.71
N SER A 296 -54.27 -13.26 -0.26
CA SER A 296 -55.29 -13.22 -1.33
C SER A 296 -56.37 -14.31 -1.26
N SER A 297 -56.76 -14.77 -0.07
CA SER A 297 -57.85 -15.76 0.09
C SER A 297 -58.88 -15.38 1.15
N SER A 298 -59.53 -14.20 1.01
CA SER A 298 -60.87 -13.96 1.57
C SER A 298 -61.48 -12.67 1.02
N ALA A 299 -62.37 -12.79 0.03
CA ALA A 299 -63.63 -12.03 -0.13
C ALA A 299 -64.01 -11.89 -1.61
N GLU A 300 -65.03 -12.65 -2.02
CA GLU A 300 -65.79 -12.41 -3.25
C GLU A 300 -66.55 -11.08 -3.15
N GLY A 301 -66.35 -10.22 -4.15
CA GLY A 301 -67.12 -9.00 -4.34
C GLY A 301 -66.48 -8.06 -5.36
N PHE A 302 -66.70 -8.29 -6.65
CA PHE A 302 -66.43 -7.27 -7.68
C PHE A 302 -67.38 -6.08 -7.48
N PRO A 303 -66.86 -4.84 -7.57
CA PRO A 303 -67.14 -4.05 -8.76
C PRO A 303 -65.87 -3.41 -9.36
N SER A 304 -66.01 -3.07 -10.64
CA SER A 304 -65.04 -2.46 -11.57
C SER A 304 -63.94 -1.54 -11.00
N GLY A 305 -62.74 -1.66 -11.58
CA GLY A 305 -61.83 -0.53 -11.81
C GLY A 305 -60.83 -0.23 -10.69
N GLY A 306 -59.66 -0.86 -10.76
CA GLY A 306 -58.55 -0.56 -9.87
C GLY A 306 -57.53 -1.68 -9.88
N MET A 307 -56.43 -1.47 -10.60
CA MET A 307 -55.29 -2.39 -10.65
C MET A 307 -54.71 -2.53 -9.23
N PRO A 308 -54.69 -3.74 -8.63
CA PRO A 308 -54.19 -3.93 -7.28
C PRO A 308 -52.67 -4.09 -7.33
N GLY A 309 -51.97 -2.99 -7.09
CA GLY A 309 -50.52 -2.93 -7.04
C GLY A 309 -50.09 -1.73 -6.20
N GLY A 310 -50.34 -1.82 -4.89
CA GLY A 310 -49.84 -0.86 -3.92
C GLY A 310 -48.31 -0.94 -3.87
N MET A 311 -47.66 -0.11 -4.67
CA MET A 311 -46.23 0.07 -4.68
C MET A 311 -45.81 0.72 -3.34
N PRO A 312 -44.90 0.12 -2.55
CA PRO A 312 -44.47 0.69 -1.29
C PRO A 312 -43.71 2.01 -1.54
N GLY A 313 -43.96 2.97 -0.66
CA GLY A 313 -43.67 4.38 -0.88
C GLY A 313 -42.21 4.72 -1.21
N GLY A 314 -42.05 5.78 -2.02
CA GLY A 314 -40.74 6.39 -2.26
C GLY A 314 -40.57 7.12 -3.59
N MET A 315 -41.56 7.20 -4.48
CA MET A 315 -41.43 8.05 -5.67
C MET A 315 -41.86 9.48 -5.35
N PRO A 316 -40.99 10.49 -5.61
CA PRO A 316 -41.35 11.88 -5.43
C PRO A 316 -42.48 12.20 -6.40
N ASP A 317 -43.50 12.90 -5.90
CA ASP A 317 -44.65 13.38 -6.67
C ASP A 317 -44.19 14.10 -7.94
N MET A 318 -44.14 13.36 -9.04
CA MET A 318 -43.80 13.89 -10.36
C MET A 318 -45.05 14.55 -10.91
N GLY A 319 -45.30 15.79 -10.50
CA GLY A 319 -46.43 16.63 -10.92
C GLY A 319 -46.41 17.05 -12.39
N ASP A 320 -46.06 16.14 -13.32
CA ASP A 320 -46.00 16.36 -14.76
C ASP A 320 -46.98 15.40 -15.44
N PRO A 321 -48.15 15.87 -15.90
CA PRO A 321 -49.23 15.05 -16.48
C PRO A 321 -48.75 14.15 -17.62
N ASP A 322 -47.76 14.62 -18.39
CA ASP A 322 -47.20 13.88 -19.52
C ASP A 322 -46.37 12.67 -19.07
N LEU A 323 -45.67 12.75 -17.93
CA LEU A 323 -44.90 11.62 -17.40
C LEU A 323 -45.84 10.56 -16.82
N GLN A 324 -46.93 10.98 -16.18
CA GLN A 324 -47.96 10.08 -15.65
C GLN A 324 -48.70 9.32 -16.77
N ALA A 325 -49.03 10.01 -17.86
CA ALA A 325 -49.60 9.39 -19.06
C ALA A 325 -48.62 8.38 -19.69
N ALA A 326 -47.31 8.62 -19.59
CA ALA A 326 -46.30 7.73 -20.13
C ALA A 326 -46.14 6.42 -19.37
N PHE A 327 -46.23 6.45 -18.03
CA PHE A 327 -46.25 5.22 -17.22
C PHE A 327 -47.49 4.37 -17.47
N SER A 328 -48.53 4.97 -18.04
CA SER A 328 -49.73 4.26 -18.48
C SER A 328 -49.60 3.68 -19.90
N ASN A 329 -48.54 4.03 -20.65
CA ASN A 329 -48.30 3.48 -21.98
C ASN A 329 -47.48 2.17 -21.88
N PRO A 330 -48.05 1.01 -22.29
CA PRO A 330 -47.37 -0.28 -22.18
C PRO A 330 -46.02 -0.33 -22.90
N LYS A 331 -45.89 0.41 -24.01
CA LYS A 331 -44.66 0.45 -24.82
C LYS A 331 -43.55 1.24 -24.11
N VAL A 332 -43.90 2.30 -23.39
CA VAL A 332 -42.95 3.11 -22.61
C VAL A 332 -42.47 2.32 -21.39
N MET A 333 -43.36 1.59 -20.69
CA MET A 333 -42.99 0.71 -19.59
C MET A 333 -42.06 -0.43 -20.04
N ALA A 334 -42.37 -1.08 -21.16
CA ALA A 334 -41.52 -2.13 -21.71
C ALA A 334 -40.12 -1.60 -22.07
N ALA A 335 -40.04 -0.41 -22.68
CA ALA A 335 -38.76 0.23 -22.98
C ALA A 335 -37.98 0.58 -21.70
N MET A 336 -38.65 1.13 -20.69
CA MET A 336 -38.05 1.46 -19.39
C MET A 336 -37.51 0.24 -18.66
N GLN A 337 -38.23 -0.88 -18.69
CA GLN A 337 -37.80 -2.15 -18.12
C GLN A 337 -36.57 -2.72 -18.84
N ASP A 338 -36.54 -2.64 -20.17
CA ASP A 338 -35.39 -3.07 -20.99
C ASP A 338 -34.14 -2.20 -20.69
N MET A 339 -34.31 -0.89 -20.52
CA MET A 339 -33.22 0.00 -20.11
C MET A 339 -32.72 -0.25 -18.67
N MET A 340 -33.61 -0.61 -17.74
CA MET A 340 -33.22 -0.97 -16.37
C MET A 340 -32.43 -2.27 -16.33
N GLN A 341 -32.74 -3.22 -17.21
CA GLN A 341 -31.99 -4.47 -17.34
C GLN A 341 -30.67 -4.27 -18.11
N ASN A 342 -30.65 -3.37 -19.09
CA ASN A 342 -29.46 -3.05 -19.87
C ASN A 342 -29.41 -1.56 -20.26
N PRO A 343 -28.59 -0.75 -19.55
CA PRO A 343 -28.48 0.69 -19.78
C PRO A 343 -28.07 1.07 -21.22
N ALA A 344 -27.39 0.18 -21.95
CA ALA A 344 -26.99 0.41 -23.33
C ALA A 344 -28.16 0.44 -24.32
N ASN A 345 -29.30 -0.19 -23.98
CA ASN A 345 -30.49 -0.22 -24.85
C ASN A 345 -31.21 1.13 -24.92
N MET A 346 -30.78 2.11 -24.14
CA MET A 346 -31.37 3.45 -24.12
C MET A 346 -31.31 4.17 -25.47
N MET A 347 -30.21 4.05 -26.22
CA MET A 347 -30.08 4.68 -27.54
C MET A 347 -31.06 4.11 -28.57
N LYS A 348 -31.51 2.85 -28.41
CA LYS A 348 -32.51 2.21 -29.28
C LYS A 348 -33.87 2.92 -29.19
N TYR A 349 -34.23 3.40 -27.99
CA TYR A 349 -35.53 4.00 -27.73
C TYR A 349 -35.54 5.54 -27.87
N MET A 350 -34.36 6.19 -27.96
CA MET A 350 -34.28 7.63 -28.25
C MET A 350 -34.84 7.99 -29.63
N SER A 351 -34.74 7.07 -30.60
CA SER A 351 -35.25 7.26 -31.96
C SER A 351 -36.70 6.81 -32.13
N ASP A 352 -37.34 6.28 -31.09
CA ASP A 352 -38.75 5.86 -31.15
C ASP A 352 -39.66 7.10 -31.03
N PRO A 353 -40.63 7.30 -31.95
CA PRO A 353 -41.46 8.50 -31.97
C PRO A 353 -42.40 8.64 -30.76
N GLU A 354 -42.66 7.56 -30.02
CA GLU A 354 -43.53 7.57 -28.83
C GLU A 354 -42.73 7.57 -27.52
N VAL A 355 -41.58 6.88 -27.49
CA VAL A 355 -40.77 6.73 -26.28
C VAL A 355 -39.64 7.78 -26.19
N GLY A 356 -39.07 8.17 -27.33
CA GLY A 356 -37.92 9.07 -27.44
C GLY A 356 -38.13 10.47 -26.82
N PRO A 357 -39.23 11.18 -27.15
CA PRO A 357 -39.51 12.50 -26.56
C PRO A 357 -39.62 12.45 -25.03
N LEU A 358 -40.10 11.32 -24.51
CA LEU A 358 -40.36 11.13 -23.10
C LEU A 358 -39.09 10.78 -22.31
N LEU A 359 -38.21 9.97 -22.92
CA LEU A 359 -36.87 9.72 -22.37
C LEU A 359 -36.01 10.97 -22.34
N GLN A 360 -36.12 11.83 -23.35
CA GLN A 360 -35.42 13.11 -23.37
C GLN A 360 -35.90 14.05 -22.26
N LYS A 361 -37.21 14.09 -22.01
CA LYS A 361 -37.81 14.86 -20.90
C LYS A 361 -37.40 14.29 -19.53
N LEU A 362 -37.34 12.96 -19.40
CA LEU A 362 -36.92 12.28 -18.17
C LEU A 362 -35.42 12.50 -17.88
N MET A 363 -34.54 12.35 -18.88
CA MET A 363 -33.11 12.64 -18.75
C MET A 363 -32.86 14.10 -18.34
N SER A 364 -33.59 15.04 -18.93
CA SER A 364 -33.46 16.47 -18.61
C SER A 364 -33.88 16.80 -17.18
N LYS A 365 -34.72 15.97 -16.55
CA LYS A 365 -35.22 16.15 -15.18
C LYS A 365 -34.41 15.37 -14.14
N MET A 366 -33.74 14.29 -14.56
CA MET A 366 -32.91 13.43 -13.70
C MET A 366 -31.42 13.80 -13.73
N GLY A 367 -30.96 14.48 -14.79
CA GLY A 367 -29.59 14.94 -14.97
C GLY A 367 -29.48 16.45 -14.84
N GLY A 368 -28.83 16.91 -13.78
CA GLY A 368 -28.45 18.32 -13.62
C GLY A 368 -27.65 18.83 -14.82
N GLY A 369 -28.08 19.99 -15.33
CA GLY A 369 -27.40 20.95 -16.19
C GLY A 369 -26.23 20.46 -17.05
N MET A 370 -26.44 20.42 -18.37
CA MET A 370 -25.36 20.50 -19.34
C MET A 370 -24.96 21.98 -19.51
N PRO A 371 -23.72 22.40 -19.16
CA PRO A 371 -23.28 23.78 -19.34
C PRO A 371 -22.70 23.98 -20.75
N GLY A 372 -23.10 25.06 -21.41
CA GLY A 372 -22.58 25.51 -22.71
C GLY A 372 -23.68 25.45 -23.77
N GLY A 373 -24.42 26.52 -24.04
CA GLY A 373 -23.87 27.80 -24.46
C GLY A 373 -23.84 27.80 -25.99
N PHE A 374 -24.95 28.18 -26.60
CA PHE A 374 -25.03 28.55 -28.01
C PHE A 374 -24.26 29.86 -28.22
N PRO A 375 -23.30 29.93 -29.15
CA PRO A 375 -22.96 31.18 -29.79
C PRO A 375 -23.36 31.12 -31.27
N GLY A 376 -24.27 32.02 -31.63
CA GLY A 376 -24.22 32.72 -32.91
C GLY A 376 -24.42 31.90 -34.18
N ALA A 377 -25.64 31.99 -34.72
CA ALA A 377 -25.82 31.94 -36.17
C ALA A 377 -24.96 33.01 -36.86
N PRO A 378 -24.39 32.72 -38.04
CA PRO A 378 -24.07 33.75 -38.99
C PRO A 378 -25.07 33.73 -40.16
N THR A 379 -25.29 34.94 -40.69
CA THR A 379 -25.71 35.29 -42.05
C THR A 379 -27.18 35.64 -42.33
N HIS A 380 -27.27 36.93 -42.69
CA HIS A 380 -28.15 37.67 -43.60
C HIS A 380 -29.54 38.12 -43.16
#